data_AF-A0A8S0QTQ6-F1
#
_entry.id   AF-A0A8S0QTQ6-F1
#
_cell.length_a   1.000
_cell.length_b   1.000
_cell.length_c   1.000
_cell.angle_alpha   90.00
_cell.angle_beta   90.00
_cell.angle_gamma   90.00
#
_symmetry.space_group_name_H-M   'P 1'
#
loop_
_entity.id
_entity.type
_entity.pdbx_description
1 polymer ?
#
loop_
_entity_poly.entity_id
_entity_poly.type
_entity_poly.pdbx_seq_one_letter_code
_entity_poly.pdbx_strand_id
1 'polypeptide(L)'
;MEIDASKGAPEQILALCNAKEDVKKKEVPEKIKESPEGPWQLVGSLPLFDPPRHDSAETIKRALNLGVNVKMITGDQLVHRCLAKTRMNLLQHSP
;
A
#
# COMPACT_ATOMS: atom_id res chain seq x y z
N MET A 1 16.03 17.98 22.83
CA MET A 1 14.68 17.45 22.52
C MET A 1 14.86 16.58 21.31
N GLU A 2 14.82 15.27 21.52
CA GLU A 2 14.85 14.28 20.44
C GLU A 2 13.43 14.11 19.90
N ILE A 3 13.27 13.73 18.63
CA ILE A 3 11.96 13.40 18.05
C ILE A 3 12.14 12.14 17.21
N ASP A 4 11.76 11.00 17.78
CA ASP A 4 11.70 9.73 17.07
C ASP A 4 10.55 9.71 16.06
N ALA A 5 10.86 9.30 14.83
CA ALA A 5 9.90 9.23 13.73
C ALA A 5 10.05 7.92 12.96
N SER A 6 8.93 7.23 12.71
CA SER A 6 8.89 5.95 12.01
C SER A 6 7.91 5.98 10.83
N LYS A 7 8.23 5.22 9.78
CA LYS A 7 7.38 5.03 8.59
C LYS A 7 7.49 3.60 8.09
N GLY A 8 6.36 3.01 7.70
CA GLY A 8 6.28 1.61 7.29
C GLY A 8 4.89 1.26 6.75
N ALA A 9 4.58 -0.03 6.61
CA ALA A 9 3.23 -0.45 6.24
C ALA A 9 2.22 -0.04 7.35
N PRO A 10 0.99 0.39 7.02
CA PRO A 10 0.00 0.82 8.01
C PRO A 10 -0.23 -0.19 9.13
N GLU A 11 -0.25 -1.48 8.80
CA GLU A 11 -0.43 -2.60 9.73
C GLU A 11 0.72 -2.69 10.76
N GLN A 12 1.96 -2.40 10.34
CA GLN A 12 3.12 -2.40 11.22
C GLN A 12 3.15 -1.16 12.13
N ILE A 13 2.80 0.02 11.58
CA ILE A 13 2.75 1.27 12.37
C ILE A 13 1.62 1.22 13.40
N LEU A 14 0.43 0.70 13.04
CA LEU A 14 -0.68 0.51 13.99
C LEU A 14 -0.32 -0.44 15.14
N ALA A 15 0.49 -1.46 14.88
CA ALA A 15 1.00 -2.37 15.91
C ALA A 15 1.97 -1.65 16.89
N LEU A 16 2.85 -0.78 16.41
CA LEU A 16 3.71 0.06 17.26
C LEU A 16 2.90 1.02 18.15
N CYS A 17 1.75 1.49 17.65
CA CYS A 17 0.83 2.35 18.40
C CYS A 17 -0.08 1.58 19.40
N ASN A 18 0.00 0.25 19.48
CA ASN A 18 -0.89 -0.60 20.30
C ASN A 18 -2.39 -0.35 20.02
N ALA A 19 -2.72 0.00 18.77
CA ALA A 19 -4.05 0.44 18.38
C ALA A 19 -5.03 -0.73 18.24
N LYS A 20 -6.16 -0.68 18.96
CA LYS A 20 -7.29 -1.58 18.72
C LYS A 20 -7.98 -1.28 17.40
N GLU A 21 -8.72 -2.26 16.87
CA GLU A 21 -9.32 -2.20 15.53
C GLU A 21 -10.31 -1.05 15.30
N ASP A 22 -10.82 -0.44 16.37
CA ASP A 22 -11.76 0.69 16.36
C ASP A 22 -11.25 1.94 15.63
N VAL A 23 -9.92 2.08 15.44
CA VAL A 23 -9.29 3.19 14.70
C VAL A 23 -9.70 3.21 13.22
N LYS A 24 -10.30 2.14 12.68
CA LYS A 24 -10.80 2.06 11.29
C LYS A 24 -11.91 3.08 10.93
N LYS A 25 -12.44 3.88 11.87
CA LYS A 25 -13.62 4.74 11.62
C LYS A 25 -13.70 6.11 12.35
N LYS A 26 -12.62 6.65 12.92
CA LYS A 26 -12.64 7.97 13.59
C LYS A 26 -11.47 8.87 13.20
N GLU A 27 -11.75 10.17 13.22
CA GLU A 27 -10.76 11.25 13.20
C GLU A 27 -9.86 11.17 14.46
N VAL A 28 -8.58 11.55 14.31
CA VAL A 28 -7.53 11.38 15.33
C VAL A 28 -7.68 12.44 16.45
N PRO A 29 -8.19 12.05 17.62
CA PRO A 29 -7.33 11.80 18.80
C PRO A 29 -7.78 10.52 19.60
N GLU A 30 -7.11 10.01 20.63
CA GLU A 30 -5.95 10.47 21.45
C GLU A 30 -5.06 9.25 21.88
N LYS A 31 -4.00 9.48 22.68
CA LYS A 31 -2.86 8.57 23.02
C LYS A 31 -3.20 7.33 23.89
N ILE A 32 -2.33 6.28 23.87
CA ILE A 32 -2.02 5.18 24.85
C ILE A 32 -1.54 3.92 24.07
N LYS A 33 -0.54 3.06 24.40
CA LYS A 33 0.71 2.97 25.24
C LYS A 33 1.58 1.85 24.59
N GLU A 34 2.93 1.81 24.48
CA GLU A 34 4.05 2.42 25.24
C GLU A 34 5.39 2.44 24.41
N SER A 35 6.48 3.03 24.92
CA SER A 35 7.92 2.89 24.53
C SER A 35 8.79 3.26 25.76
N PRO A 36 10.13 3.48 25.72
CA PRO A 36 10.88 3.95 26.89
C PRO A 36 10.32 5.24 27.53
N GLU A 37 9.71 6.14 26.73
CA GLU A 37 9.04 7.35 27.22
C GLU A 37 7.50 7.29 27.09
N GLY A 38 6.96 6.45 26.20
CA GLY A 38 5.52 6.37 25.94
C GLY A 38 5.17 5.95 24.50
N PRO A 39 3.87 5.73 24.20
CA PRO A 39 3.44 5.16 22.92
C PRO A 39 3.95 5.92 21.70
N TRP A 40 4.24 5.16 20.64
CA TRP A 40 4.17 5.69 19.29
C TRP A 40 2.76 6.22 19.03
N GLN A 41 2.65 7.50 18.67
CA GLN A 41 1.38 8.12 18.30
C GLN A 41 1.26 8.13 16.77
N LEU A 42 0.16 7.63 16.22
CA LEU A 42 -0.13 7.75 14.80
C LEU A 42 -0.42 9.23 14.46
N VAL A 43 0.52 9.89 13.78
CA VAL A 43 0.38 11.30 13.36
C VAL A 43 -0.48 11.43 12.09
N GLY A 44 -0.48 10.41 11.22
CA GLY A 44 -1.31 10.40 10.01
C GLY A 44 -0.94 9.27 9.04
N SER A 45 -1.58 9.26 7.87
CA SER A 45 -1.28 8.35 6.77
C SER A 45 -1.24 9.12 5.45
N LEU A 46 -0.26 8.83 4.60
CA LEU A 46 -0.06 9.48 3.30
C LEU A 46 -0.20 8.44 2.18
N PRO A 47 -1.32 8.43 1.43
CA PRO A 47 -1.48 7.52 0.30
C PRO A 47 -0.54 7.92 -0.85
N LEU A 48 0.38 7.02 -1.22
CA LEU A 48 1.25 7.20 -2.38
C LEU A 48 0.59 6.57 -3.62
N PHE A 49 0.60 7.30 -4.74
CA PHE A 49 0.03 6.87 -6.00
C PHE A 49 1.13 6.64 -7.03
N ASP A 50 1.37 5.39 -7.39
CA ASP A 50 2.26 5.00 -8.48
C ASP A 50 1.43 4.79 -9.77
N PRO A 51 1.46 5.72 -10.74
CA PRO A 51 0.78 5.53 -12.02
C PRO A 51 1.58 4.57 -12.91
N PRO A 52 0.93 3.60 -13.60
CA PRO A 52 1.59 2.81 -14.62
C PRO A 52 2.30 3.67 -15.65
N ARG A 53 3.51 3.28 -16.05
CA ARG A 53 4.26 3.95 -17.12
C ARG A 53 3.46 3.90 -18.42
N HIS A 54 3.54 4.97 -19.22
CA HIS A 54 2.74 5.17 -20.43
C HIS A 54 2.89 4.04 -21.48
N ASP A 55 4.05 3.39 -21.51
CA ASP A 55 4.45 2.28 -22.37
C ASP A 55 4.05 0.88 -21.84
N SER A 56 3.62 0.78 -20.57
CA SER A 56 3.39 -0.51 -19.89
C SER A 56 2.40 -1.39 -20.65
N ALA A 57 1.23 -0.84 -20.98
CA ALA A 57 0.14 -1.59 -21.59
C ALA A 57 0.49 -2.06 -23.02
N GLU A 58 1.26 -1.26 -23.77
CA GLU A 58 1.73 -1.67 -25.10
C GLU A 58 2.82 -2.75 -24.99
N THR A 59 3.76 -2.60 -24.06
CA THR A 59 4.83 -3.57 -23.80
C THR A 59 4.25 -4.94 -23.39
N ILE A 60 3.23 -4.94 -22.53
CA ILE A 60 2.47 -6.13 -22.14
C ILE A 60 1.80 -6.78 -23.36
N LYS A 61 1.11 -6.00 -24.20
CA LYS A 61 0.47 -6.49 -25.43
C LYS A 61 1.50 -7.08 -26.41
N ARG A 62 2.64 -6.44 -26.59
CA ARG A 62 3.75 -6.93 -27.43
C ARG A 62 4.32 -8.25 -26.90
N ALA A 63 4.52 -8.38 -25.59
CA ALA A 63 4.99 -9.62 -24.97
C ALA A 63 3.98 -10.78 -25.17
N LEU A 64 2.69 -10.54 -24.92
CA LEU A 64 1.63 -11.54 -25.12
C LEU A 64 1.53 -12.00 -26.58
N ASN A 65 1.64 -11.07 -27.55
CA ASN A 65 1.70 -11.40 -28.98
C ASN A 65 2.91 -12.28 -29.37
N LEU A 66 3.98 -12.27 -28.59
CA LEU A 66 5.17 -13.12 -28.76
C LEU A 66 5.07 -14.44 -27.97
N GLY A 67 3.90 -14.75 -27.38
CA GLY A 67 3.68 -15.93 -26.55
C GLY A 67 4.24 -15.82 -25.12
N VAL A 68 4.75 -14.66 -24.72
CA VAL A 68 5.32 -14.44 -23.38
C VAL A 68 4.20 -14.04 -22.40
N ASN A 69 3.87 -14.94 -21.48
CA ASN A 69 2.88 -14.70 -20.43
C ASN A 69 3.41 -13.70 -19.39
N VAL A 70 2.64 -12.63 -19.13
CA VAL A 70 3.02 -11.55 -18.19
C VAL A 70 2.15 -11.60 -16.92
N LYS A 71 2.79 -11.70 -15.75
CA LYS A 71 2.11 -11.74 -14.44
C LYS A 71 2.59 -10.60 -13.55
N MET A 72 1.66 -9.74 -13.12
CA MET A 72 1.94 -8.72 -12.09
C MET A 72 2.09 -9.37 -10.71
N ILE A 73 3.23 -9.13 -10.09
CA ILE A 73 3.51 -9.39 -8.67
C ILE A 73 3.58 -8.03 -7.96
N THR A 74 2.90 -7.89 -6.83
CA THR A 74 3.00 -6.69 -5.96
C THR A 74 2.72 -7.07 -4.50
N GLY A 75 3.30 -6.34 -3.55
CA GLY A 75 2.95 -6.39 -2.13
C GLY A 75 1.59 -5.74 -1.81
N ASP A 76 1.01 -4.99 -2.75
CA ASP A 76 -0.24 -4.25 -2.53
C ASP A 76 -1.43 -5.14 -2.19
N GLN A 77 -2.29 -4.61 -1.30
CA GLN A 77 -3.63 -5.12 -1.04
C GLN A 77 -4.46 -5.21 -2.34
N LEU A 78 -5.45 -6.09 -2.35
CA LEU A 78 -6.21 -6.48 -3.56
C LEU A 78 -6.81 -5.30 -4.34
N VAL A 79 -7.30 -4.25 -3.66
CA VAL A 79 -7.94 -3.09 -4.32
C VAL A 79 -6.92 -2.30 -5.16
N HIS A 80 -5.77 -1.96 -4.57
CA HIS A 80 -4.69 -1.23 -5.25
C HIS A 80 -4.09 -2.07 -6.39
N ARG A 81 -3.87 -3.37 -6.15
CA ARG A 81 -3.46 -4.35 -7.16
C ARG A 81 -4.42 -4.41 -8.34
N CYS A 82 -5.73 -4.46 -8.10
CA CYS A 82 -6.75 -4.50 -9.15
C CYS A 82 -6.77 -3.19 -9.97
N LEU A 83 -6.68 -2.02 -9.31
CA LEU A 83 -6.58 -0.73 -10.00
C LEU A 83 -5.35 -0.67 -10.94
N ALA A 84 -4.19 -1.14 -10.47
CA ALA A 84 -2.98 -1.23 -11.27
C ALA A 84 -3.15 -2.20 -12.46
N LYS A 85 -3.69 -3.41 -12.23
CA LYS A 85 -3.96 -4.39 -13.29
C LYS A 85 -4.93 -3.87 -14.37
N THR A 86 -6.00 -3.18 -13.99
CA THR A 86 -6.95 -2.58 -14.94
C THR A 86 -6.26 -1.56 -15.84
N ARG A 87 -5.46 -0.65 -15.25
CA ARG A 87 -4.75 0.42 -15.98
C ARG A 87 -3.60 -0.12 -16.87
N MET A 88 -3.11 -1.33 -16.60
CA MET A 88 -2.15 -2.07 -17.44
C MET A 88 -2.81 -3.10 -18.39
N ASN A 89 -4.14 -3.17 -18.42
CA ASN A 89 -4.96 -4.16 -19.15
C ASN A 89 -4.63 -5.65 -18.89
N LEU A 90 -4.10 -5.97 -17.70
CA LEU A 90 -3.73 -7.33 -17.29
C LEU A 90 -4.91 -8.18 -16.81
N LEU A 91 -6.13 -7.64 -16.74
CA LEU A 91 -7.34 -8.40 -16.38
C LEU A 91 -7.96 -9.14 -17.58
N GLN A 92 -7.70 -8.70 -18.82
CA GLN A 92 -8.27 -9.30 -20.03
C GLN A 92 -7.52 -10.56 -20.53
N HIS A 93 -6.44 -10.96 -19.84
CA HIS A 93 -5.45 -11.91 -20.35
C HIS A 93 -5.11 -13.04 -19.35
N SER A 94 -6.04 -13.38 -18.45
CA SER A 94 -5.94 -14.63 -17.69
C SER A 94 -6.38 -15.80 -18.57
N PRO A 95 -5.72 -16.97 -18.50
CA PRO A 95 -6.39 -18.25 -18.75
C PRO A 95 -7.43 -18.54 -17.64
#